data_AF-A0A679FB55-F1
#
_entry.id   AF-A0A679FB55-F1
#
_cell.length_a   1.000
_cell.length_b   1.000
_cell.length_c   1.000
_cell.angle_alpha   90.00
_cell.angle_beta   90.00
_cell.angle_gamma   90.00
#
_symmetry.space_group_name_H-M   'P 1'
#
loop_
_entity.id
_entity.type
_entity.pdbx_description
1 polymer ?
#
loop_
_entity_poly.entity_id
_entity_poly.type
_entity_poly.pdbx_seq_one_letter_code
_entity_poly.pdbx_strand_id
1 'polypeptide(L)'
;MDHSMLDAMHEGRTYQRVELITGGRRRRSWTSEDKARIVAESAEPNANISDVARRNGVSRGLLTVWRRQAWEARSTPEHEALFAAVRVRCVEERDAVSVAPCTIEVSIADAMVRVPMGADSATVDAVISALRRSR
;
A
#
# COMPACT_ATOMS: atom_id res chain seq x y z
N MET A 1 68.19 -16.71 -4.76
CA MET A 1 67.76 -15.34 -4.46
C MET A 1 66.60 -15.04 -5.39
N ASP A 2 65.38 -15.29 -4.91
CA ASP A 2 64.13 -15.07 -5.61
C ASP A 2 63.21 -14.31 -4.65
N HIS A 3 62.93 -13.06 -4.97
CA HIS A 3 61.97 -12.22 -4.27
C HIS A 3 61.30 -11.20 -5.21
N SER A 4 61.37 -11.42 -6.54
CA SER A 4 60.98 -10.42 -7.55
C SER A 4 59.65 -10.73 -8.25
N MET A 5 58.96 -11.82 -7.91
CA MET A 5 57.76 -12.26 -8.64
C MET A 5 56.42 -11.93 -7.95
N LEU A 6 56.44 -11.26 -6.79
CA LEU A 6 55.20 -10.93 -6.04
C LEU A 6 54.70 -9.50 -6.25
N ASP A 7 55.42 -8.65 -6.99
CA ASP A 7 55.06 -7.23 -7.14
C ASP A 7 54.18 -6.93 -8.38
N ALA A 8 54.06 -7.88 -9.31
CA ALA A 8 53.42 -7.64 -10.62
C ALA A 8 51.92 -7.97 -10.70
N MET A 9 51.26 -8.33 -9.59
CA MET A 9 49.85 -8.78 -9.60
C MET A 9 48.85 -7.77 -9.00
N HIS A 10 49.26 -6.54 -8.71
CA HIS A 10 48.37 -5.49 -8.17
C HIS A 10 48.21 -4.27 -9.10
N GLU A 11 48.56 -4.37 -10.38
CA GLU A 11 48.54 -3.24 -11.32
C GLU A 11 47.21 -3.03 -12.09
N GLY A 12 46.13 -3.76 -11.77
CA GLY A 12 44.87 -3.67 -12.53
C GLY A 12 43.59 -3.53 -11.73
N ARG A 13 43.65 -3.46 -10.39
CA ARG A 13 42.46 -3.25 -9.57
C ARG A 13 42.51 -1.84 -9.04
N THR A 14 41.68 -0.96 -9.58
CA THR A 14 41.38 0.32 -8.95
C THR A 14 40.79 0.03 -7.58
N TYR A 15 41.63 0.10 -6.54
CA TYR A 15 41.18 -0.03 -5.17
C TYR A 15 40.25 1.13 -4.88
N GLN A 16 38.95 0.87 -4.89
CA GLN A 16 37.96 1.86 -4.51
C GLN A 16 38.12 2.12 -3.01
N ARG A 17 38.63 3.30 -2.66
CA ARG A 17 38.80 3.73 -1.27
C ARG A 17 37.43 3.74 -0.59
N VAL A 18 37.18 2.75 0.27
CA VAL A 18 36.00 2.74 1.14
C VAL A 18 36.36 3.54 2.38
N GLU A 19 35.82 4.75 2.49
CA GLU A 19 35.84 5.49 3.75
C GLU A 19 34.87 4.83 4.73
N LEU A 20 35.42 4.02 5.62
CA LEU A 20 34.70 3.54 6.81
C LEU A 20 34.60 4.72 7.78
N ILE A 21 33.41 5.30 7.90
CA ILE A 21 33.09 6.24 8.97
C ILE A 21 33.09 5.44 10.29
N THR A 22 34.25 5.31 10.93
CA THR A 22 34.46 4.79 12.28
C THR A 22 34.19 5.86 13.34
N GLY A 23 33.42 6.90 13.01
CA GLY A 23 32.81 7.73 14.03
C GLY A 23 31.97 6.80 14.89
N GLY A 24 32.40 6.58 16.14
CA GLY A 24 31.74 5.69 17.08
C GLY A 24 30.27 6.04 17.07
N ARG A 25 29.48 5.25 16.33
CA ARG A 25 28.06 5.49 16.17
C ARG A 25 27.58 5.43 17.59
N ARG A 26 27.26 6.59 18.17
CA ARG A 26 26.55 6.69 19.44
C ARG A 26 25.18 6.16 19.10
N ARG A 27 25.12 4.85 18.90
CA ARG A 27 23.95 4.06 18.58
C ARG A 27 23.21 4.22 19.87
N ARG A 28 22.36 5.24 19.90
CA ARG A 28 21.51 5.53 21.04
C ARG A 28 20.94 4.16 21.43
N SER A 29 21.09 3.81 22.69
CA SER A 29 20.52 2.57 23.19
C SER A 29 19.14 2.96 23.66
N TRP A 30 18.13 2.28 23.11
CA TRP A 30 16.77 2.43 23.61
C TRP A 30 16.59 1.33 24.64
N THR A 31 16.32 1.73 25.87
CA THR A 31 15.90 0.78 26.89
C THR A 31 14.54 0.20 26.48
N SER A 32 14.18 -0.95 27.05
CA SER A 32 12.85 -1.53 26.84
C SER A 32 11.73 -0.57 27.25
N GLU A 33 11.97 0.21 28.30
CA GLU A 33 11.06 1.25 28.79
C GLU A 33 10.93 2.42 27.80
N ASP A 34 12.06 2.92 27.27
CA ASP A 34 12.04 3.96 26.25
C ASP A 34 11.30 3.49 24.98
N LYS A 35 11.54 2.25 24.55
CA LYS A 35 10.83 1.65 23.41
C LYS A 35 9.33 1.59 23.68
N ALA A 36 8.91 1.14 24.87
CA ALA A 36 7.50 1.05 25.25
C ALA A 36 6.82 2.43 25.27
N ARG A 37 7.47 3.44 25.86
CA ARG A 37 6.98 4.83 25.90
C ARG A 37 6.75 5.38 24.49
N ILE A 38 7.74 5.22 23.61
CA ILE A 38 7.67 5.74 22.23
C ILE A 38 6.60 5.01 21.41
N VAL A 39 6.46 3.69 21.61
CA VAL A 39 5.41 2.91 20.95
C VAL A 39 4.02 3.36 21.42
N ALA A 40 3.84 3.59 22.73
CA ALA A 40 2.58 4.09 23.29
C ALA A 40 2.23 5.48 22.73
N GLU A 41 3.17 6.42 22.70
CA GLU A 41 3.00 7.75 22.08
C GLU A 41 2.56 7.64 20.61
N SER A 42 3.13 6.69 19.86
CA SER A 42 2.77 6.45 18.46
C SER A 42 1.42 5.76 18.24
N ALA A 43 0.82 5.21 19.30
CA ALA A 43 -0.45 4.49 19.27
C ALA A 43 -1.65 5.39 19.60
N GLU A 44 -1.42 6.64 20.02
CA GLU A 44 -2.49 7.60 20.30
C GLU A 44 -3.35 7.87 19.05
N PRO A 45 -4.68 8.01 19.22
CA PRO A 45 -5.56 8.43 18.12
C PRO A 45 -5.08 9.77 17.56
N ASN A 46 -4.82 9.83 16.25
CA ASN A 46 -4.26 10.98 15.51
C ASN A 46 -2.74 11.21 15.64
N ALA A 47 -1.98 10.29 16.24
CA ALA A 47 -0.51 10.40 16.27
C ALA A 47 0.11 10.27 14.87
N ASN A 48 0.91 11.27 14.46
CA ASN A 48 1.74 11.16 13.27
C ASN A 48 3.04 10.41 13.58
N ILE A 49 3.16 9.19 13.06
CA ILE A 49 4.32 8.29 13.28
C ILE A 49 5.64 8.97 12.90
N SER A 50 5.66 9.76 11.83
CA SER A 50 6.88 10.43 11.36
C SER A 50 7.33 11.53 12.32
N ASP A 51 6.38 12.23 12.93
CA ASP A 51 6.67 13.27 13.92
C ASP A 51 7.13 12.67 15.24
N VAL A 52 6.46 11.60 15.71
CA VAL A 52 6.88 10.86 16.92
C VAL A 52 8.29 10.29 16.74
N ALA A 53 8.59 9.73 15.58
CA ALA A 53 9.92 9.22 15.23
C ALA A 53 10.97 10.34 15.29
N ARG A 54 10.68 11.51 14.69
CA ARG A 54 11.59 12.66 14.69
C ARG A 54 11.85 13.21 16.09
N ARG A 55 10.81 13.37 16.91
CA ARG A 55 10.91 13.86 18.29
C ARG A 55 11.77 12.94 19.16
N ASN A 56 11.64 11.63 18.96
CA ASN A 56 12.35 10.62 19.75
C ASN A 56 13.72 10.21 19.16
N GLY A 57 14.11 10.78 18.01
CA GLY A 57 15.35 10.44 17.32
C GLY A 57 15.41 9.00 16.82
N VAL A 58 14.24 8.42 16.51
CA VAL A 58 14.06 7.06 15.99
C VAL A 58 13.78 7.13 14.49
N SER A 59 14.24 6.15 13.72
CA SER A 59 13.83 6.07 12.31
C SER A 59 12.37 5.61 12.21
N ARG A 60 11.61 6.15 11.26
CA ARG A 60 10.21 5.76 11.02
C ARG A 60 10.06 4.25 10.82
N GLY A 61 10.98 3.64 10.06
CA GLY A 61 10.98 2.19 9.82
C GLY A 61 11.15 1.39 11.11
N LEU A 62 12.07 1.80 11.99
CA LEU A 62 12.28 1.13 13.28
C LEU A 62 11.06 1.24 14.20
N LEU A 63 10.44 2.42 14.27
CA LEU A 63 9.22 2.61 15.05
C LEU A 63 8.05 1.76 14.53
N THR A 64 7.95 1.60 13.20
CA THR A 64 6.93 0.74 12.58
C THR A 64 7.12 -0.73 12.98
N VAL A 65 8.36 -1.22 12.98
CA VAL A 65 8.69 -2.58 13.45
C VAL A 65 8.33 -2.75 14.92
N TRP A 66 8.64 -1.77 15.77
CA TRP A 66 8.33 -1.82 17.19
C TRP A 66 6.83 -1.84 17.48
N ARG A 67 6.03 -1.08 16.72
CA ARG A 67 4.57 -1.11 16.82
C ARG A 67 4.01 -2.49 16.48
N ARG A 68 4.51 -3.11 15.40
CA ARG A 68 4.11 -4.46 15.00
C ARG A 68 4.45 -5.49 16.08
N GLN A 69 5.66 -5.45 16.62
CA GLN A 69 6.08 -6.34 17.71
C GLN A 69 5.22 -6.17 18.97
N ALA A 70 4.85 -4.93 19.30
CA ALA A 70 3.98 -4.65 20.45
C ALA A 70 2.54 -5.13 20.24
N TRP A 71 2.05 -5.10 19.00
CA TRP A 71 0.77 -5.71 18.61
C TRP A 71 0.82 -7.23 18.72
N GLU A 72 1.82 -7.88 18.11
CA GLU A 72 2.02 -9.34 18.17
C GLU A 72 2.16 -9.84 19.62
N ALA A 73 2.86 -9.11 20.48
CA ALA A 73 2.99 -9.46 21.90
C ALA A 73 1.69 -9.31 22.70
N ARG A 74 0.73 -8.50 22.22
CA ARG A 74 -0.59 -8.32 22.83
C ARG A 74 -1.61 -9.35 22.32
N SER A 75 -1.40 -9.87 21.12
CA SER A 75 -2.16 -10.95 20.52
C SER A 75 -1.71 -12.31 21.08
N THR A 76 -2.07 -12.61 22.32
CA THR A 76 -2.03 -14.01 22.78
C THR A 76 -3.09 -14.83 22.05
N PRO A 77 -2.86 -16.13 21.77
CA PRO A 77 -3.81 -16.97 21.02
C PRO A 77 -5.16 -17.18 21.74
N GLU A 78 -5.27 -16.84 23.04
CA GLU A 78 -6.56 -16.80 23.73
C GLU A 78 -7.44 -15.60 23.37
N HIS A 79 -6.88 -14.54 22.77
CA HIS A 79 -7.67 -13.50 22.11
C HIS A 79 -7.87 -13.94 20.67
N GLU A 80 -8.88 -14.79 20.48
CA GLU A 80 -9.52 -15.02 19.18
C GLU A 80 -9.57 -13.68 18.45
N ALA A 81 -8.96 -13.62 17.26
CA ALA A 81 -8.81 -12.40 16.48
C ALA A 81 -10.20 -11.86 16.11
N LEU A 82 -10.83 -11.17 17.07
CA LEU A 82 -12.02 -10.38 16.90
C LEU A 82 -11.57 -9.19 16.08
N PHE A 83 -11.70 -9.34 14.77
CA PHE A 83 -11.63 -8.22 13.85
C PHE A 83 -12.62 -7.15 14.34
N ALA A 84 -12.11 -6.15 15.06
CA ALA A 84 -12.90 -4.99 15.42
C ALA A 84 -13.21 -4.26 14.11
N ALA A 85 -14.50 -4.20 13.75
CA ALA A 85 -14.93 -3.46 12.59
C ALA A 85 -14.55 -1.98 12.76
N VAL A 86 -13.45 -1.56 12.13
CA VAL A 86 -13.05 -0.16 12.08
C VAL A 86 -14.04 0.55 11.16
N ARG A 87 -14.98 1.28 11.77
CA ARG A 87 -15.77 2.27 11.02
C ARG A 87 -14.87 3.45 10.72
N VAL A 88 -14.24 3.41 9.54
CA VAL A 88 -13.67 4.60 8.93
C VAL A 88 -14.83 5.56 8.70
N ARG A 89 -14.89 6.65 9.47
CA ARG A 89 -15.78 7.76 9.14
C ARG A 89 -15.20 8.35 7.86
N CYS A 90 -15.81 8.04 6.72
CA CYS A 90 -15.50 8.72 5.47
C CYS A 90 -15.65 10.21 5.75
N VAL A 91 -14.54 10.95 5.76
CA VAL A 91 -14.58 12.36 5.43
C VAL A 91 -15.14 12.37 4.02
N GLU A 92 -16.23 13.11 3.79
CA GLU A 92 -17.02 13.09 2.56
C GLU A 92 -16.16 13.33 1.31
N GLU A 93 -15.54 12.27 0.79
CA GLU A 93 -15.03 12.21 -0.57
C GLU A 93 -16.20 11.73 -1.43
N ARG A 94 -16.88 12.75 -1.97
CA ARG A 94 -17.59 12.83 -3.25
C ARG A 94 -17.99 11.51 -3.92
N ASP A 95 -19.30 11.44 -4.12
CA ASP A 95 -20.06 10.61 -5.07
C ASP A 95 -19.89 9.09 -4.95
N ALA A 96 -20.84 8.51 -4.20
CA ALA A 96 -21.34 7.18 -4.54
C ALA A 96 -21.80 7.20 -6.00
N VAL A 97 -20.99 6.63 -6.89
CA VAL A 97 -21.43 6.33 -8.26
C VAL A 97 -22.56 5.32 -8.15
N SER A 98 -23.79 5.80 -8.33
CA SER A 98 -24.93 4.95 -8.65
C SER A 98 -24.59 4.20 -9.93
N VAL A 99 -24.45 2.88 -9.87
CA VAL A 99 -24.42 2.05 -11.07
C VAL A 99 -25.84 2.09 -11.63
N ALA A 100 -26.09 3.07 -12.50
CA ALA A 100 -27.31 3.13 -13.29
C ALA A 100 -27.45 1.81 -14.09
N PRO A 101 -28.67 1.32 -14.34
CA PRO A 101 -28.87 0.12 -15.15
C PRO A 101 -28.28 0.35 -16.55
N CYS A 102 -27.23 -0.41 -16.91
CA CYS A 102 -26.56 -0.30 -18.21
C CYS A 102 -27.56 -0.68 -19.32
N THR A 103 -28.15 0.34 -19.95
CA THR A 103 -29.09 0.16 -21.07
C THR A 103 -28.36 0.59 -22.34
N ILE A 104 -28.29 -0.30 -23.33
CA ILE A 104 -27.77 0.07 -24.65
C ILE A 104 -28.89 0.80 -25.38
N GLU A 105 -28.63 2.03 -25.81
CA GLU A 105 -29.56 2.82 -26.62
C GLU A 105 -29.08 2.88 -28.06
N VAL A 106 -29.93 2.46 -29.00
CA VAL A 106 -29.65 2.45 -30.43
C VAL A 106 -30.68 3.33 -31.12
N SER A 107 -30.23 4.33 -31.86
CA SER A 107 -31.10 5.15 -32.72
C SER A 107 -30.94 4.72 -34.18
N ILE A 108 -32.06 4.51 -34.86
CA ILE A 108 -32.13 4.19 -36.29
C ILE A 108 -33.22 5.08 -36.88
N ALA A 109 -32.83 6.08 -37.68
CA ALA A 109 -33.74 7.11 -38.20
C ALA A 109 -34.55 7.78 -37.06
N ASP A 110 -35.88 7.64 -37.07
CA ASP A 110 -36.82 8.16 -36.08
C ASP A 110 -37.14 7.16 -34.95
N ALA A 111 -36.62 5.93 -35.03
CA ALA A 111 -36.81 4.90 -34.02
C ALA A 111 -35.67 4.85 -33.00
N MET A 112 -36.04 4.66 -31.73
CA MET A 112 -35.13 4.54 -30.60
C MET A 112 -35.36 3.22 -29.86
N VAL A 113 -34.34 2.36 -29.83
CA VAL A 113 -34.37 1.04 -29.20
C VAL A 113 -33.54 1.08 -27.92
N ARG A 114 -34.12 0.63 -26.80
CA ARG A 114 -33.44 0.51 -25.51
C ARG A 114 -33.35 -0.95 -25.10
N VAL A 115 -32.13 -1.44 -24.92
CA VAL A 115 -31.84 -2.84 -24.57
C VAL A 115 -31.31 -2.90 -23.14
N PRO A 116 -32.11 -3.39 -22.18
CA PRO A 116 -31.66 -3.56 -20.80
C PRO A 116 -30.67 -4.73 -20.67
N MET A 117 -29.85 -4.73 -19.61
CA MET A 117 -29.03 -5.89 -19.25
C MET A 117 -29.92 -7.14 -19.07
N GLY A 118 -29.59 -8.22 -19.77
CA GLY A 118 -30.36 -9.48 -19.73
C GLY A 118 -31.43 -9.61 -20.81
N ALA A 119 -31.51 -8.69 -21.77
CA ALA A 119 -32.35 -8.86 -22.94
C ALA A 119 -31.90 -10.08 -23.78
N ASP A 120 -32.86 -10.93 -24.13
CA ASP A 120 -32.63 -12.12 -24.94
C ASP A 120 -32.26 -11.74 -26.39
N SER A 121 -31.28 -12.44 -26.96
CA SER A 121 -30.72 -12.11 -28.28
C SER A 121 -31.75 -12.28 -29.39
N ALA A 122 -32.63 -13.29 -29.31
CA ALA A 122 -33.67 -13.50 -30.30
C ALA A 122 -34.68 -12.33 -30.34
N THR A 123 -34.95 -11.72 -29.18
CA THR A 123 -35.84 -10.55 -29.08
C THR A 123 -35.18 -9.31 -29.68
N VAL A 124 -33.89 -9.08 -29.41
CA VAL A 124 -33.14 -7.95 -30.00
C VAL A 124 -33.04 -8.09 -31.52
N ASP A 125 -32.74 -9.29 -32.03
CA ASP A 125 -32.65 -9.56 -33.47
C ASP A 125 -34.00 -9.40 -34.17
N ALA A 126 -35.10 -9.81 -33.54
CA ALA A 126 -36.44 -9.63 -34.08
C ALA A 126 -36.79 -8.14 -34.25
N VAL A 127 -36.48 -7.31 -33.25
CA VAL A 127 -36.73 -5.86 -33.28
C VAL A 127 -35.88 -5.18 -34.35
N ILE A 128 -34.57 -5.47 -34.40
CA ILE A 128 -33.67 -4.89 -35.42
C ILE A 128 -34.11 -5.32 -36.83
N SER A 129 -34.49 -6.59 -37.01
CA SER A 129 -34.96 -7.11 -38.29
C SER A 129 -36.29 -6.47 -38.71
N ALA A 130 -37.19 -6.20 -37.78
CA ALA A 130 -38.43 -5.49 -38.05
C ALA A 130 -38.17 -4.05 -38.52
N LEU A 131 -37.27 -3.33 -37.85
CA LEU A 131 -36.88 -1.96 -38.23
C LEU A 131 -36.17 -1.89 -39.59
N ARG A 132 -35.43 -2.93 -39.98
CA ARG A 132 -34.83 -3.02 -41.32
C ARG A 132 -35.86 -3.27 -42.43
N ARG A 133 -36.97 -3.95 -42.13
CA ARG A 133 -38.04 -4.27 -43.09
C ARG A 133 -39.04 -3.12 -43.29
N SER A 134 -39.14 -2.21 -42.32
CA SER A 134 -40.01 -1.03 -42.42
C SER A 134 -39.39 0.11 -43.23
N ARG A 135 -38.36 -0.18 -44.03
CA ARG A 135 -37.65 0.75 -44.90
C ARG A 135 -37.74 0.29 -46.35
#